data_AF-A0A520Z210-F1
#
_entry.id   AF-A0A520Z210-F1
#
_cell.length_a   1.000
_cell.length_b   1.000
_cell.length_c   1.000
_cell.angle_alpha   90.00
_cell.angle_beta   90.00
_cell.angle_gamma   90.00
#
_symmetry.space_group_name_H-M   'P 1'
#
loop_
_entity.id
_entity.type
_entity.pdbx_description
1 polymer ?
#
loop_
_entity_poly.entity_id
_entity_poly.type
_entity_poly.pdbx_seq_one_letter_code
_entity_poly.pdbx_strand_id
1 'polypeptide(L)'
;MLSFISRQYAKNYLVITGFLVCFSLGDSALSHAEPAEKNMPNVTYSNPYFKGNKEEKNAQIKRLTSLFGVECDFCHNEDLTVFTDEGKKSKEMMKASVALGVECDYCHVDRKRYKENEQQARKMFELCEIMGTECSFCHAGKGKLTPKGETSKTAFVTRNWATEGTKRCLECHIEKKLFALNFYGWQVLNALKGLKGM
;
A
#
# COMPACT_ATOMS: atom_id res chain seq x y z
N MET A 1 48.42 54.77 -46.74
CA MET A 1 48.13 53.50 -46.06
C MET A 1 46.79 53.02 -46.58
N LEU A 2 46.74 52.03 -47.49
CA LEU A 2 47.01 50.64 -47.11
C LEU A 2 46.23 50.38 -45.82
N SER A 3 45.08 49.75 -45.91
CA SER A 3 45.03 48.30 -46.08
C SER A 3 44.10 47.82 -44.96
N PHE A 4 43.27 46.82 -45.12
CA PHE A 4 43.26 45.70 -46.02
C PHE A 4 41.75 45.50 -46.30
N ILE A 5 41.24 45.77 -47.49
CA ILE A 5 41.35 44.82 -48.61
C ILE A 5 40.85 43.46 -48.16
N SER A 6 39.63 43.18 -48.61
CA SER A 6 39.26 41.96 -49.30
C SER A 6 39.99 40.71 -48.87
N ARG A 7 39.22 39.78 -48.34
CA ARG A 7 39.28 38.35 -48.60
C ARG A 7 38.26 37.80 -47.61
N GLN A 8 37.18 37.19 -48.03
CA GLN A 8 37.25 36.02 -48.86
C GLN A 8 35.80 35.63 -49.22
N TYR A 9 35.53 35.47 -50.51
CA TYR A 9 34.39 34.78 -51.12
C TYR A 9 33.05 35.54 -51.22
N ALA A 10 32.61 36.06 -52.37
CA ALA A 10 33.01 35.75 -53.75
C ALA A 10 33.12 34.24 -54.01
N LYS A 11 32.04 33.52 -53.75
CA LYS A 11 31.59 32.41 -54.60
C LYS A 11 30.11 32.70 -54.82
N ASN A 12 29.75 33.57 -55.76
CA ASN A 12 29.60 33.16 -57.15
C ASN A 12 29.02 31.74 -57.24
N TYR A 13 27.72 31.68 -57.49
CA TYR A 13 27.26 31.37 -58.85
C TYR A 13 27.52 29.90 -59.19
N LEU A 14 26.53 29.08 -58.85
CA LEU A 14 25.99 28.05 -59.73
C LEU A 14 24.51 28.00 -59.35
N VAL A 15 23.60 28.68 -60.05
CA VAL A 15 23.15 28.33 -61.40
C VAL A 15 23.11 26.81 -61.52
N ILE A 16 21.93 26.22 -61.39
CA ILE A 16 21.35 25.31 -62.38
C ILE A 16 19.87 25.15 -62.00
N THR A 17 19.05 25.87 -62.74
CA THR A 17 17.69 25.51 -63.09
C THR A 17 17.66 24.16 -63.80
N GLY A 18 16.65 23.34 -63.51
CA GLY A 18 16.15 22.31 -64.41
C GLY A 18 16.53 20.89 -64.04
N PHE A 19 15.55 20.11 -63.54
CA PHE A 19 14.95 19.02 -64.30
C PHE A 19 13.72 18.51 -63.54
N LEU A 20 12.55 18.66 -64.16
CA LEU A 20 11.37 17.86 -63.89
C LEU A 20 11.63 16.40 -64.29
N VAL A 21 10.79 15.50 -63.76
CA VAL A 21 10.46 14.13 -64.23
C VAL A 21 10.88 12.99 -63.29
N CYS A 22 9.86 12.52 -62.57
CA CYS A 22 9.48 11.13 -62.29
C CYS A 22 10.58 10.07 -62.15
N PHE A 23 10.78 9.57 -60.93
CA PHE A 23 10.82 8.14 -60.68
C PHE A 23 10.05 7.80 -59.40
N SER A 24 8.94 7.11 -59.62
CA SER A 24 8.19 6.29 -58.68
C SER A 24 9.00 5.08 -58.20
N LEU A 25 8.60 4.58 -57.02
CA LEU A 25 8.97 3.34 -56.33
C LEU A 25 10.22 3.38 -55.44
N GLY A 26 9.96 3.27 -54.14
CA GLY A 26 10.94 2.96 -53.11
C GLY A 26 10.25 2.95 -51.75
N ASP A 27 9.79 1.78 -51.33
CA ASP A 27 9.22 1.49 -50.01
C ASP A 27 9.96 2.21 -48.88
N SER A 28 9.21 2.89 -48.03
CA SER A 28 9.65 3.23 -46.68
C SER A 28 8.45 3.09 -45.77
N ALA A 29 8.40 1.92 -45.14
CA ALA A 29 7.44 1.51 -44.15
C ALA A 29 7.13 2.65 -43.15
N LEU A 30 5.87 3.08 -43.13
CA LEU A 30 5.31 3.82 -42.01
C LEU A 30 5.24 2.87 -40.82
N SER A 31 6.27 2.85 -39.99
CA SER A 31 6.17 2.29 -38.65
C SER A 31 5.27 3.22 -37.83
N HIS A 32 3.99 2.85 -37.73
CA HIS A 32 3.18 3.31 -36.62
C HIS A 32 3.85 2.83 -35.34
N ALA A 33 4.54 3.76 -34.67
CA ALA A 33 5.04 3.55 -33.33
C ALA A 33 3.84 3.25 -32.43
N GLU A 34 3.72 1.99 -32.01
CA GLU A 34 2.87 1.62 -30.87
C GLU A 34 3.29 2.47 -29.67
N PRO A 35 2.35 3.01 -28.87
CA PRO A 35 2.71 3.69 -27.64
C PRO A 35 3.44 2.69 -26.76
N ALA A 36 4.68 3.00 -26.41
CA ALA A 36 5.53 2.17 -25.57
C ALA A 36 4.75 1.79 -24.30
N GLU A 37 4.36 0.52 -24.23
CA GLU A 37 3.80 -0.09 -23.04
C GLU A 37 4.87 0.08 -21.95
N LYS A 38 4.61 0.98 -21.00
CA LYS A 38 5.51 1.26 -19.88
C LYS A 38 5.55 -0.03 -19.06
N ASN A 39 6.50 -0.91 -19.42
CA ASN A 39 6.66 -2.24 -18.85
C ASN A 39 6.58 -2.13 -17.33
N MET A 40 5.47 -2.62 -16.76
CA MET A 40 5.31 -2.71 -15.32
C MET A 40 6.48 -3.57 -14.80
N PRO A 41 7.36 -3.02 -13.94
CA PRO A 41 8.47 -3.79 -13.44
C PRO A 41 7.94 -5.03 -12.73
N ASN A 42 8.59 -6.15 -13.00
CA ASN A 42 8.32 -7.44 -12.37
C ASN A 42 8.80 -7.36 -10.92
N VAL A 43 8.08 -6.63 -10.08
CA VAL A 43 8.33 -6.58 -8.65
C VAL A 43 7.85 -7.91 -8.10
N THR A 44 8.78 -8.74 -7.63
CA THR A 44 8.51 -10.03 -7.00
C THR A 44 7.69 -9.81 -5.72
N TYR A 45 6.37 -9.70 -5.88
CA TYR A 45 5.41 -9.48 -4.81
C TYR A 45 5.25 -10.77 -3.99
N SER A 46 6.11 -10.97 -3.00
CA SER A 46 5.76 -11.77 -1.82
C SER A 46 4.90 -10.90 -0.89
N ASN A 47 3.72 -10.53 -1.36
CA ASN A 47 2.71 -9.84 -0.56
C ASN A 47 1.48 -10.75 -0.49
N PRO A 48 1.07 -11.24 0.69
CA PRO A 48 -0.09 -12.11 0.83
C PRO A 48 -1.42 -11.44 0.45
N TYR A 49 -1.41 -10.11 0.25
CA TYR A 49 -2.56 -9.35 -0.22
C TYR A 49 -2.90 -9.63 -1.69
N PHE A 50 -1.93 -9.52 -2.60
CA PHE A 50 -2.14 -9.75 -4.02
C PHE A 50 -2.02 -11.24 -4.38
N LYS A 51 -3.13 -11.85 -4.78
CA LYS A 51 -3.23 -13.31 -5.02
C LYS A 51 -3.36 -13.63 -6.50
N GLY A 52 -3.01 -14.85 -6.88
CA GLY A 52 -3.21 -15.35 -8.25
C GLY A 52 -2.03 -15.13 -9.19
N ASN A 53 -2.30 -15.22 -10.50
CA ASN A 53 -1.35 -15.01 -11.59
C ASN A 53 -1.04 -13.52 -11.82
N LYS A 54 -0.20 -13.22 -12.81
CA LYS A 54 0.27 -11.85 -13.09
C LYS A 54 -0.90 -10.92 -13.46
N GLU A 55 -1.81 -11.39 -14.29
CA GLU A 55 -2.97 -10.66 -14.79
C GLU A 55 -3.94 -10.33 -13.65
N GLU A 56 -4.20 -11.31 -12.78
CA GLU A 56 -5.05 -11.16 -11.59
C GLU A 56 -4.45 -10.17 -10.60
N LYS A 57 -3.13 -10.23 -10.37
CA LYS A 57 -2.41 -9.28 -9.51
C LYS A 57 -2.46 -7.87 -10.10
N ASN A 58 -2.23 -7.71 -11.39
CA ASN A 58 -2.33 -6.42 -12.08
C ASN A 58 -3.74 -5.83 -11.99
N ALA A 59 -4.78 -6.67 -12.13
CA ALA A 59 -6.16 -6.24 -11.95
C ALA A 59 -6.45 -5.78 -10.51
N GLN A 60 -5.89 -6.46 -9.50
CA GLN A 60 -6.00 -6.03 -8.10
C GLN A 60 -5.28 -4.69 -7.86
N ILE A 61 -4.07 -4.53 -8.38
CA ILE A 61 -3.32 -3.26 -8.30
C ILE A 61 -4.13 -2.14 -8.95
N LYS A 62 -4.68 -2.35 -10.15
CA LYS A 62 -5.49 -1.36 -10.84
C LYS A 62 -6.74 -0.96 -10.05
N ARG A 63 -7.43 -1.91 -9.42
CA ARG A 63 -8.58 -1.60 -8.55
C ARG A 63 -8.16 -0.77 -7.34
N LEU A 64 -7.03 -1.13 -6.72
CA LEU A 64 -6.48 -0.39 -5.59
C LEU A 64 -6.13 1.04 -5.97
N THR A 65 -5.32 1.24 -7.01
CA THR A 65 -4.91 2.58 -7.47
C THR A 65 -6.12 3.42 -7.88
N SER A 66 -7.11 2.81 -8.53
CA SER A 66 -8.36 3.49 -8.91
C SER A 66 -9.19 3.93 -7.70
N LEU A 67 -9.32 3.10 -6.66
CA LEU A 67 -10.02 3.45 -5.42
C LEU A 67 -9.39 4.69 -4.76
N PHE A 68 -8.07 4.78 -4.79
CA PHE A 68 -7.32 5.85 -4.14
C PHE A 68 -7.05 7.06 -5.04
N GLY A 69 -7.27 6.95 -6.36
CA GLY A 69 -6.96 7.99 -7.33
C GLY A 69 -5.47 8.35 -7.34
N VAL A 70 -4.60 7.35 -7.26
CA VAL A 70 -3.14 7.51 -7.20
C VAL A 70 -2.44 6.63 -8.23
N GLU A 71 -1.27 7.06 -8.68
CA GLU A 71 -0.38 6.28 -9.55
C GLU A 71 0.66 5.50 -8.72
N CYS A 72 1.46 4.67 -9.40
CA CYS A 72 2.45 3.81 -8.75
C CYS A 72 3.53 4.58 -7.97
N ASP A 73 3.87 5.79 -8.40
CA ASP A 73 4.86 6.69 -7.78
C ASP A 73 4.40 7.27 -6.44
N PHE A 74 3.12 7.10 -6.08
CA PHE A 74 2.64 7.43 -4.75
C PHE A 74 3.20 6.46 -3.69
N CYS A 75 3.21 5.17 -4.01
CA CYS A 75 3.67 4.11 -3.11
C CYS A 75 5.15 3.76 -3.32
N HIS A 76 5.69 4.05 -4.50
CA HIS A 76 7.05 3.71 -4.87
C HIS A 76 7.84 4.93 -5.35
N ASN A 77 9.17 4.84 -5.37
CA ASN A 77 9.98 5.82 -6.11
C ASN A 77 9.71 5.72 -7.62
N GLU A 78 10.25 6.67 -8.40
CA GLU A 78 10.06 6.72 -9.87
C GLU A 78 10.44 5.42 -10.58
N ASP A 79 11.49 4.73 -10.10
CA ASP A 79 11.95 3.44 -10.64
C ASP A 79 11.14 2.23 -10.17
N LEU A 80 10.15 2.44 -9.28
CA LEU A 80 9.29 1.42 -8.69
C LEU A 80 10.03 0.32 -7.91
N THR A 81 11.23 0.61 -7.41
CA THR A 81 12.12 -0.32 -6.70
C THR A 81 12.06 -0.20 -5.18
N VAL A 82 11.68 0.97 -4.65
CA VAL A 82 11.70 1.31 -3.22
C VAL A 82 10.35 1.87 -2.80
N PHE A 83 9.85 1.44 -1.64
CA PHE A 83 8.63 2.01 -1.07
C PHE A 83 8.88 3.41 -0.48
N THR A 84 7.99 4.35 -0.83
CA THR A 84 7.87 5.63 -0.12
C THR A 84 7.33 5.41 1.29
N ASP A 85 7.26 6.46 2.11
CA ASP A 85 6.62 6.35 3.42
C ASP A 85 5.12 6.03 3.32
N GLU A 86 4.44 6.54 2.29
CA GLU A 86 3.06 6.15 1.98
C GLU A 86 2.96 4.70 1.50
N GLY A 87 3.94 4.20 0.75
CA GLY A 87 4.07 2.80 0.39
C GLY A 87 4.24 1.89 1.61
N LYS A 88 5.07 2.29 2.58
CA LYS A 88 5.26 1.55 3.84
C LYS A 88 3.97 1.51 4.65
N LYS A 89 3.26 2.64 4.79
CA LYS A 89 1.95 2.69 5.46
C LYS A 89 0.94 1.78 4.75
N SER A 90 0.89 1.84 3.42
CA SER A 90 0.01 0.99 2.61
C SER A 90 0.30 -0.49 2.81
N LYS A 91 1.58 -0.88 2.90
CA LYS A 91 2.00 -2.25 3.17
C LYS A 91 1.52 -2.75 4.54
N GLU A 92 1.59 -1.92 5.58
CA GLU A 92 1.05 -2.28 6.90
C GLU A 92 -0.48 -2.41 6.87
N MET A 93 -1.18 -1.54 6.15
CA MET A 93 -2.65 -1.65 5.97
C MET A 93 -3.03 -2.91 5.18
N MET A 94 -2.23 -3.31 4.18
CA MET A 94 -2.43 -4.57 3.45
C MET A 94 -2.34 -5.79 4.37
N LYS A 95 -1.41 -5.82 5.33
CA LYS A 95 -1.36 -6.90 6.34
C LYS A 95 -2.65 -6.96 7.17
N ALA A 96 -3.17 -5.82 7.59
CA ALA A 96 -4.44 -5.75 8.31
C ALA A 96 -5.60 -6.25 7.45
N SER A 97 -5.64 -5.85 6.17
CA SER A 97 -6.61 -6.33 5.18
C SER A 97 -6.61 -7.86 5.06
N VAL A 98 -5.41 -8.45 4.96
CA VAL A 98 -5.23 -9.91 4.90
C VAL A 98 -5.72 -10.59 6.18
N ALA A 99 -5.32 -10.06 7.35
CA ALA A 99 -5.72 -10.62 8.64
C ALA A 99 -7.24 -10.57 8.85
N LEU A 100 -7.89 -9.50 8.41
CA LEU A 100 -9.33 -9.30 8.50
C LEU A 100 -10.11 -10.01 7.39
N GLY A 101 -9.44 -10.44 6.31
CA GLY A 101 -10.07 -11.03 5.14
C GLY A 101 -11.01 -10.06 4.42
N VAL A 102 -10.65 -8.79 4.37
CA VAL A 102 -11.40 -7.72 3.69
C VAL A 102 -10.48 -7.00 2.70
N GLU A 103 -11.08 -6.25 1.78
CA GLU A 103 -10.37 -5.40 0.82
C GLU A 103 -10.36 -3.93 1.29
N CYS A 104 -9.55 -3.07 0.67
CA CYS A 104 -9.42 -1.67 1.09
C CYS A 104 -10.73 -0.89 1.04
N ASP A 105 -11.63 -1.22 0.10
CA ASP A 105 -12.96 -0.62 -0.03
C ASP A 105 -13.90 -0.98 1.14
N TYR A 106 -13.51 -1.89 2.02
CA TYR A 106 -14.26 -2.19 3.23
C TYR A 106 -14.36 -0.96 4.13
N CYS A 107 -13.26 -0.23 4.31
CA CYS A 107 -13.22 1.01 5.11
C CYS A 107 -13.14 2.27 4.24
N HIS A 108 -12.53 2.20 3.06
CA HIS A 108 -12.34 3.36 2.20
C HIS A 108 -13.51 3.56 1.24
N VAL A 109 -13.96 4.81 1.13
CA VAL A 109 -14.73 5.28 -0.03
C VAL A 109 -13.76 5.78 -1.10
N ASP A 110 -12.73 6.50 -0.66
CA ASP A 110 -11.57 6.90 -1.45
C ASP A 110 -10.38 7.17 -0.50
N ARG A 111 -9.36 7.89 -0.98
CA ARG A 111 -8.17 8.25 -0.19
C ARG A 111 -8.45 9.13 1.03
N LYS A 112 -9.45 10.00 0.97
CA LYS A 112 -9.76 10.99 2.02
C LYS A 112 -11.05 10.67 2.78
N ARG A 113 -11.96 9.89 2.19
CA ARG A 113 -13.26 9.57 2.76
C ARG A 113 -13.35 8.11 3.15
N TYR A 114 -14.00 7.88 4.28
CA TYR A 114 -14.13 6.58 4.91
C TYR A 114 -15.60 6.24 5.17
N LYS A 115 -15.87 4.94 5.29
CA LYS A 115 -17.15 4.39 5.74
C LYS A 115 -17.23 4.40 7.28
N GLU A 116 -18.42 4.16 7.83
CA GLU A 116 -18.68 4.23 9.28
C GLU A 116 -17.82 3.27 10.11
N ASN A 117 -17.42 2.14 9.53
CA ASN A 117 -16.57 1.15 10.17
C ASN A 117 -15.11 1.59 10.40
N GLU A 118 -14.70 2.74 9.85
CA GLU A 118 -13.36 3.30 10.10
C GLU A 118 -13.12 3.60 11.57
N GLN A 119 -14.14 4.09 12.29
CA GLN A 119 -13.98 4.44 13.70
C GLN A 119 -13.66 3.20 14.55
N GLN A 120 -14.29 2.07 14.21
CA GLN A 120 -14.00 0.79 14.82
C GLN A 120 -12.58 0.32 14.47
N ALA A 121 -12.18 0.44 13.20
CA ALA A 121 -10.84 0.08 12.76
C ALA A 121 -9.76 0.90 13.48
N ARG A 122 -9.95 2.22 13.65
CA ARG A 122 -9.02 3.10 14.39
C ARG A 122 -8.82 2.65 15.83
N LYS A 123 -9.90 2.32 16.55
CA LYS A 123 -9.81 1.80 17.93
C LYS A 123 -9.05 0.48 18.00
N MET A 124 -9.19 -0.38 16.98
CA MET A 124 -8.44 -1.65 16.91
C MET A 124 -6.97 -1.43 16.58
N PHE A 125 -6.63 -0.47 15.71
CA PHE A 125 -5.23 -0.11 15.45
C PHE A 125 -4.55 0.49 16.68
N GLU A 126 -5.25 1.36 17.42
CA GLU A 126 -4.75 1.88 18.71
C GLU A 126 -4.49 0.75 19.71
N LEU A 127 -5.40 -0.23 19.78
CA LEU A 127 -5.19 -1.41 20.62
C LEU A 127 -3.96 -2.22 20.17
N CYS A 128 -3.81 -2.44 18.87
CA CYS A 128 -2.63 -3.11 18.30
C CYS A 128 -1.32 -2.40 18.71
N GLU A 129 -1.31 -1.07 18.69
CA GLU A 129 -0.15 -0.27 19.10
C GLU A 129 0.14 -0.41 20.60
N ILE A 130 -0.89 -0.27 21.44
CA ILE A 130 -0.79 -0.39 22.91
C ILE A 130 -0.28 -1.77 23.32
N MET A 131 -0.83 -2.80 22.69
CA MET A 131 -0.51 -4.18 23.03
C MET A 131 0.74 -4.72 22.32
N GLY A 132 1.24 -4.01 21.30
CA GLY A 132 2.38 -4.42 20.50
C GLY A 132 2.11 -5.68 19.66
N THR A 133 0.92 -5.82 19.10
CA THR A 133 0.51 -6.95 18.24
C THR A 133 -0.11 -6.52 16.94
N GLU A 134 0.02 -7.36 15.91
CA GLU A 134 -0.65 -7.19 14.62
C GLU A 134 -2.08 -7.75 14.65
N CYS A 135 -2.90 -7.37 13.66
CA CYS A 135 -4.29 -7.81 13.52
C CYS A 135 -4.42 -9.35 13.44
N SER A 136 -3.44 -10.01 12.83
CA SER A 136 -3.35 -11.48 12.68
C SER A 136 -3.24 -12.24 14.01
N PHE A 137 -2.86 -11.55 15.10
CA PHE A 137 -2.83 -12.14 16.43
C PHE A 137 -4.24 -12.54 16.90
N CYS A 138 -5.23 -11.70 16.61
CA CYS A 138 -6.63 -11.93 17.00
C CYS A 138 -7.50 -12.39 15.84
N HIS A 139 -7.20 -12.00 14.60
CA HIS A 139 -8.04 -12.27 13.42
C HIS A 139 -7.48 -13.38 12.54
N ALA A 140 -8.38 -14.19 11.99
CA ALA A 140 -8.07 -15.31 11.09
C ALA A 140 -8.95 -15.25 9.82
N GLY A 141 -9.11 -14.04 9.28
CA GLY A 141 -9.98 -13.75 8.14
C GLY A 141 -11.37 -13.26 8.53
N LYS A 142 -12.23 -13.13 7.52
CA LYS A 142 -13.52 -12.44 7.63
C LYS A 142 -14.42 -13.09 8.69
N GLY A 143 -14.70 -12.33 9.74
CA GLY A 143 -15.57 -12.75 10.85
C GLY A 143 -15.00 -13.89 11.71
N LYS A 144 -13.71 -14.23 11.56
CA LYS A 144 -13.07 -15.33 12.28
C LYS A 144 -12.02 -14.80 13.24
N LEU A 145 -12.05 -15.29 14.47
CA LEU A 145 -11.05 -15.01 15.49
C LEU A 145 -10.14 -16.21 15.72
N THR A 146 -8.89 -15.94 16.10
CA THR A 146 -7.99 -16.94 16.67
C THR A 146 -8.45 -17.29 18.09
N PRO A 147 -7.92 -18.36 18.73
CA PRO A 147 -8.19 -18.62 20.15
C PRO A 147 -7.80 -17.43 21.06
N LYS A 148 -6.77 -16.66 20.69
CA LYS A 148 -6.39 -15.43 21.40
C LYS A 148 -7.40 -14.32 21.16
N GLY A 149 -7.93 -14.19 19.94
CA GLY A 149 -9.02 -13.28 19.61
C GLY A 149 -10.29 -13.58 20.40
N GLU A 150 -10.70 -14.84 20.53
CA GLU A 150 -11.87 -15.22 21.34
C GLU A 150 -11.68 -14.93 22.84
N THR A 151 -10.46 -15.17 23.35
CA THR A 151 -10.09 -14.79 24.72
C THR A 151 -10.20 -13.27 24.91
N SER A 152 -9.68 -12.50 23.95
CA SER A 152 -9.75 -11.04 23.96
C SER A 152 -11.20 -10.55 23.91
N LYS A 153 -12.03 -11.10 23.00
CA LYS A 153 -13.47 -10.80 22.89
C LYS A 153 -14.19 -11.01 24.22
N THR A 154 -13.88 -12.08 24.93
CA THR A 154 -14.44 -12.32 26.27
C THR A 154 -14.06 -11.21 27.24
N ALA A 155 -12.81 -10.74 27.23
CA ALA A 155 -12.35 -9.61 28.04
C ALA A 155 -13.05 -8.29 27.67
N PHE A 156 -13.34 -8.06 26.38
CA PHE A 156 -14.12 -6.90 25.92
C PHE A 156 -15.58 -6.92 26.40
N VAL A 157 -16.22 -8.09 26.40
CA VAL A 157 -17.66 -8.21 26.77
C VAL A 157 -17.85 -8.19 28.29
N THR A 158 -16.86 -8.68 29.03
CA THR A 158 -16.92 -8.73 30.51
C THR A 158 -16.50 -7.42 31.18
N ARG A 159 -16.08 -6.40 30.41
CA ARG A 159 -15.70 -5.07 30.91
C ARG A 159 -16.43 -3.99 30.11
N ASN A 160 -16.66 -2.82 30.71
CA ASN A 160 -17.36 -1.73 30.02
C ASN A 160 -16.40 -1.00 29.06
N TRP A 161 -16.03 -1.68 27.98
CA TRP A 161 -15.04 -1.19 27.01
C TRP A 161 -15.46 0.12 26.34
N ALA A 162 -16.77 0.30 26.14
CA ALA A 162 -17.34 1.48 25.51
C ALA A 162 -17.01 2.77 26.27
N THR A 163 -16.81 2.70 27.59
CA THR A 163 -16.51 3.85 28.46
C THR A 163 -15.06 3.93 28.90
N GLU A 164 -14.33 2.81 28.96
CA GLU A 164 -13.01 2.73 29.63
C GLU A 164 -11.83 2.62 28.66
N GLY A 165 -12.08 2.24 27.41
CA GLY A 165 -11.08 2.21 26.35
C GLY A 165 -9.95 1.19 26.55
N THR A 166 -8.90 1.36 25.73
CA THR A 166 -7.75 0.46 25.56
C THR A 166 -6.69 0.58 26.66
N LYS A 167 -6.57 1.76 27.29
CA LYS A 167 -5.57 2.04 28.35
C LYS A 167 -5.69 1.11 29.55
N ARG A 168 -6.91 0.66 29.85
CA ARG A 168 -7.18 -0.22 30.98
C ARG A 168 -6.64 -1.64 30.81
N CYS A 169 -6.35 -2.07 29.58
CA CYS A 169 -5.61 -3.32 29.37
C CYS A 169 -4.23 -3.28 30.02
N LEU A 170 -3.56 -2.13 29.96
CA LEU A 170 -2.22 -1.96 30.52
C LEU A 170 -2.20 -1.93 32.06
N GLU A 171 -3.34 -1.72 32.72
CA GLU A 171 -3.40 -1.90 34.18
C GLU A 171 -3.06 -3.33 34.57
N CYS A 172 -3.45 -4.31 33.76
CA CYS A 172 -3.18 -5.74 34.00
C CYS A 172 -2.08 -6.32 33.10
N HIS A 173 -1.79 -5.71 31.95
CA HIS A 173 -0.80 -6.18 30.98
C HIS A 173 0.42 -5.27 30.91
N ILE A 174 1.58 -5.82 30.55
CA ILE A 174 2.80 -5.05 30.33
C ILE A 174 2.69 -4.25 29.02
N GLU A 175 3.06 -2.96 29.05
CA GLU A 175 3.09 -2.08 27.87
C GLU A 175 4.10 -2.60 26.83
N LYS A 176 3.65 -2.65 25.56
CA LYS A 176 4.43 -3.03 24.36
C LYS A 176 5.24 -4.33 24.51
N LYS A 177 4.69 -5.41 23.92
CA LYS A 177 5.31 -6.72 23.61
C LYS A 177 5.45 -7.77 24.74
N LEU A 178 4.43 -8.04 25.55
CA LEU A 178 4.35 -9.41 26.11
C LEU A 178 2.94 -10.02 26.18
N PHE A 179 1.84 -9.26 26.16
CA PHE A 179 0.53 -9.77 26.63
C PHE A 179 0.58 -10.50 27.99
N ALA A 180 1.74 -10.49 28.64
CA ALA A 180 1.96 -11.09 29.93
C ALA A 180 1.25 -10.19 30.93
N LEU A 181 0.62 -10.85 31.88
CA LEU A 181 0.07 -10.17 33.01
C LEU A 181 1.23 -9.54 33.78
N ASN A 182 1.10 -8.28 34.14
CA ASN A 182 1.94 -7.69 35.17
C ASN A 182 1.57 -8.32 36.53
N PHE A 183 2.28 -7.93 37.59
CA PHE A 183 2.02 -8.48 38.93
C PHE A 183 0.55 -8.36 39.34
N TYR A 184 -0.07 -7.21 39.10
CA TYR A 184 -1.49 -6.98 39.40
C TYR A 184 -2.41 -7.90 38.58
N GLY A 185 -2.17 -8.03 37.27
CA GLY A 185 -2.93 -8.94 36.42
C GLY A 185 -2.83 -10.40 36.88
N TRP A 186 -1.67 -10.83 37.37
CA TRP A 186 -1.47 -12.17 37.93
C TRP A 186 -2.26 -12.39 39.22
N GLN A 187 -2.30 -11.39 40.11
CA GLN A 187 -3.13 -11.42 41.33
C GLN A 187 -4.62 -11.58 41.00
N VAL A 188 -5.14 -10.78 40.07
CA VAL A 188 -6.55 -10.85 39.65
C VAL A 188 -6.89 -12.22 39.05
N LEU A 189 -6.04 -12.75 38.16
CA LEU A 189 -6.27 -14.06 37.55
C LEU A 189 -6.32 -15.19 38.59
N ASN A 190 -5.42 -15.17 39.58
CA ASN A 190 -5.38 -16.20 40.61
C ASN A 190 -6.57 -16.12 41.58
N ALA A 191 -7.02 -14.91 41.93
CA ALA A 191 -8.25 -14.75 42.71
C ALA A 191 -9.46 -15.36 41.99
N LEU A 192 -9.60 -15.12 40.67
CA LEU A 192 -10.67 -15.70 39.86
C LEU A 192 -10.59 -17.23 39.74
N LYS A 193 -9.38 -17.81 39.67
CA LYS A 193 -9.20 -19.27 39.68
C LYS A 193 -9.57 -19.89 41.02
N GLY A 194 -9.22 -19.25 42.13
CA GLY A 194 -9.58 -19.69 43.47
C GLY A 194 -11.10 -19.76 43.69
N LEU A 195 -11.85 -18.84 43.08
CA LEU A 195 -13.32 -18.83 43.13
C LEU A 195 -13.99 -19.91 42.28
N LYS A 196 -13.32 -20.45 41.26
CA LYS A 196 -13.84 -21.54 40.42
C LYS A 196 -13.56 -22.96 40.96
N GLY A 197 -12.74 -23.07 42.01
CA GLY A 197 -12.41 -24.32 42.69
C GLY A 197 -13.21 -24.58 43.97
N MET A 198 -14.17 -23.69 44.28
CA MET A 198 -15.21 -23.85 45.31
C MET A 198 -16.54 -24.16 44.63
#